data_AF-K7GCA4-F1
#
_entry.id   AF-K7GCA4-F1
#
_cell.length_a   1.000
_cell.length_b   1.000
_cell.length_c   1.000
_cell.angle_alpha   90.00
_cell.angle_beta   90.00
_cell.angle_gamma   90.00
#
_symmetry.space_group_name_H-M   'P 1'
#
loop_
_entity.id
_entity.type
_entity.pdbx_description
1 polymer ?
#
loop_
_entity_poly.entity_id
_entity_poly.type
_entity_poly.pdbx_seq_one_letter_code
_entity_poly.pdbx_strand_id
1 'polypeptide(L)'
;MMMNLHTGGAATTVVMKGCNNGRYPRNSLYSDCIIEEKAVVLQKKDNEGFGFVLRGAKADTPIEEFTPTPAFPALQYLESVDEGGVAWQAGLRTGDFLIEV
;
A
#
# COMPACT_ATOMS: atom_id res chain seq x y z
N MET A 1 40.97 0.74 -11.17
CA MET A 1 39.61 0.69 -11.73
C MET A 1 38.62 0.56 -10.58
N MET A 2 38.06 1.68 -10.11
CA MET A 2 37.03 1.68 -9.09
C MET A 2 35.69 1.68 -9.81
N MET A 3 35.06 0.51 -9.93
CA MET A 3 33.71 0.37 -10.45
C MET A 3 32.73 0.71 -9.33
N ASN A 4 32.50 2.00 -9.13
CA ASN A 4 31.32 2.46 -8.39
C ASN A 4 30.10 2.16 -9.25
N LEU A 5 29.58 0.94 -9.14
CA LEU A 5 28.26 0.62 -9.64
C LEU A 5 27.28 1.38 -8.75
N HIS A 6 26.91 2.58 -9.16
CA HIS A 6 25.74 3.25 -8.62
C HIS A 6 24.56 2.35 -9.00
N THR A 7 24.20 1.43 -8.11
CA THR A 7 22.95 0.67 -8.21
C THR A 7 21.85 1.71 -8.21
N GLY A 8 21.26 1.96 -9.38
CA GLY A 8 20.29 3.02 -9.62
C GLY A 8 18.94 2.66 -9.03
N GLY A 9 18.89 2.33 -7.75
CA GLY A 9 17.65 1.87 -7.12
C GLY A 9 16.60 2.98 -7.13
N ALA A 10 15.42 2.69 -7.67
CA ALA A 10 14.27 3.58 -7.57
C ALA A 10 13.77 3.57 -6.11
N ALA A 11 13.68 4.75 -5.50
CA ALA A 11 13.11 4.96 -4.19
C ALA A 11 11.77 5.71 -4.32
N THR A 12 10.69 5.14 -3.80
CA THR A 12 9.36 5.77 -3.72
C THR A 12 8.87 5.75 -2.28
N THR A 13 8.25 6.83 -1.84
CA THR A 13 7.61 6.91 -0.52
C THR A 13 6.13 6.69 -0.73
N VAL A 14 5.54 5.74 -0.02
CA VAL A 14 4.11 5.43 -0.16
C VAL A 14 3.44 5.53 1.21
N VAL A 15 2.38 6.33 1.30
CA VAL A 15 1.54 6.41 2.49
C VAL A 15 0.33 5.52 2.28
N MET A 16 0.07 4.64 3.25
CA MET A 16 -0.98 3.64 3.17
C MET A 16 -1.88 3.61 4.39
N LYS A 17 -3.11 3.16 4.18
CA LYS A 17 -4.12 3.03 5.23
C LYS A 17 -4.69 1.62 5.26
N GLY A 18 -4.40 0.88 6.34
CA GLY A 18 -4.91 -0.48 6.56
C GLY A 18 -6.23 -0.45 7.35
N CYS A 19 -7.23 -1.21 6.88
CA CYS A 19 -8.48 -1.44 7.61
C CYS A 19 -8.42 -2.83 8.27
N ASN A 20 -8.12 -2.89 9.57
CA ASN A 20 -8.03 -4.16 10.28
C ASN A 20 -9.42 -4.57 10.79
N ASN A 21 -10.09 -5.48 10.08
CA ASN A 21 -11.31 -6.12 10.56
C ASN A 21 -10.93 -7.16 11.62
N GLY A 22 -10.59 -6.67 12.82
CA GLY A 22 -10.23 -7.51 13.96
C GLY A 22 -11.29 -8.61 14.17
N ARG A 23 -10.83 -9.87 14.24
CA ARG A 23 -11.65 -11.05 14.55
C ARG A 23 -12.08 -11.04 16.02
N TYR A 24 -12.83 -10.02 16.45
CA TYR A 24 -13.40 -9.97 17.79
C TYR A 24 -14.69 -10.82 17.87
N PRO A 25 -14.97 -11.46 19.01
CA PRO A 25 -16.11 -12.36 19.15
C PRO A 25 -17.43 -11.61 18.95
N ARG A 26 -18.37 -12.32 18.34
CA ARG A 26 -19.65 -11.93 17.74
C ARG A 26 -20.67 -11.28 18.70
N ASN A 27 -20.34 -10.18 19.38
CA ASN A 27 -21.28 -9.54 20.32
C ASN A 27 -21.33 -8.00 20.31
N SER A 28 -20.73 -7.29 19.35
CA SER A 28 -20.91 -5.84 19.20
C SER A 28 -21.40 -5.52 17.79
N LEU A 29 -22.54 -4.85 17.67
CA LEU A 29 -23.11 -4.36 16.40
C LEU A 29 -22.32 -3.18 15.80
N TYR A 30 -21.18 -2.83 16.40
CA TYR A 30 -20.27 -1.78 15.96
C TYR A 30 -18.90 -2.42 15.74
N SER A 31 -18.59 -2.74 14.48
CA SER A 31 -17.23 -3.10 14.08
C SER A 31 -16.43 -1.81 13.99
N ASP A 32 -15.64 -1.50 15.01
CA ASP A 32 -14.77 -0.33 14.96
C ASP A 32 -13.73 -0.52 13.85
N CYS A 33 -13.85 0.26 12.77
CA CYS A 33 -12.84 0.29 11.71
C CYS A 33 -11.57 0.93 12.27
N ILE A 34 -10.60 0.10 12.69
CA ILE A 34 -9.29 0.58 13.10
C ILE A 34 -8.51 0.95 11.85
N ILE A 35 -8.21 2.24 11.75
CA ILE A 35 -7.41 2.85 10.70
C ILE A 35 -5.97 2.89 11.18
N GLU A 36 -5.08 2.18 10.49
CA GLU A 36 -3.63 2.34 10.68
C GLU A 36 -3.03 3.02 9.46
N GLU A 37 -2.44 4.19 9.68
CA GLU A 37 -1.67 4.91 8.66
C GLU A 37 -0.20 4.52 8.72
N LYS A 38 0.39 4.28 7.56
CA LYS A 38 1.78 3.84 7.44
C LYS A 38 2.47 4.47 6.24
N ALA A 39 3.56 5.19 6.48
CA ALA A 39 4.47 5.63 5.43
C ALA A 39 5.63 4.63 5.30
N VAL A 40 5.90 4.17 4.07
CA VAL A 40 7.03 3.29 3.78
C VAL A 40 7.90 3.85 2.67
N VAL A 41 9.19 3.56 2.71
CA VAL A 41 10.10 3.83 1.60
C VAL A 41 10.43 2.49 0.93
N LEU A 42 10.09 2.36 -0.34
CA LEU A 42 10.42 1.17 -1.12
C LEU A 42 11.69 1.43 -1.91
N GLN A 43 12.71 0.61 -1.69
CA GLN A 43 13.96 0.64 -2.44
C GLN A 43 14.13 -0.71 -3.13
N LYS A 44 14.21 -0.68 -4.46
CA LYS A 44 14.40 -1.87 -5.28
C LYS A 44 15.64 -1.75 -6.15
N LYS A 45 16.23 -2.86 -6.55
CA LYS A 45 17.22 -2.94 -7.63
C LYS A 45 16.57 -2.69 -8.99
N ASP A 46 17.38 -2.43 -10.00
CA ASP A 46 16.92 -2.17 -11.36
C ASP A 46 16.19 -3.37 -11.98
N ASN A 47 16.63 -4.58 -11.63
CA ASN A 47 16.15 -5.84 -12.19
C ASN A 47 15.02 -6.53 -11.40
N GLU A 48 14.49 -5.89 -10.36
CA GLU A 48 13.36 -6.41 -9.57
C GLU A 48 12.18 -5.43 -9.58
N GLY A 49 10.98 -5.94 -9.30
CA GLY A 49 9.80 -5.13 -9.02
C GLY A 49 9.67 -4.82 -7.54
N PHE A 50 8.70 -3.97 -7.16
CA PHE A 50 8.43 -3.72 -5.75
C PHE A 50 7.73 -4.90 -5.03
N GLY A 51 7.18 -5.86 -5.78
CA GLY A 51 6.56 -7.07 -5.21
C GLY A 51 5.13 -6.85 -4.68
N PHE A 52 4.30 -6.12 -5.41
CA PHE A 52 2.87 -5.98 -5.12
C PHE A 52 2.06 -5.79 -6.40
N VAL A 53 0.77 -6.13 -6.34
CA VAL A 53 -0.21 -5.87 -7.39
C VAL A 53 -1.12 -4.74 -6.94
N LEU A 54 -1.16 -3.66 -7.72
CA LEU A 54 -2.02 -2.51 -7.46
C LEU A 54 -3.35 -2.66 -8.20
N ARG A 55 -4.45 -2.52 -7.47
CA ARG A 55 -5.80 -2.52 -8.03
C ARG A 55 -6.51 -1.23 -7.65
N GLY A 56 -7.26 -0.67 -8.60
CA GLY A 56 -8.04 0.53 -8.33
C GLY A 56 -8.77 1.06 -9.55
N ALA A 57 -9.53 2.13 -9.34
CA ALA A 57 -10.19 2.83 -10.44
C ALA A 57 -9.12 3.46 -11.34
N LYS A 58 -9.27 3.26 -12.66
CA LYS A 58 -8.50 3.98 -13.66
C LYS A 58 -9.28 5.25 -14.00
N ALA A 59 -8.72 6.41 -13.71
CA ALA A 59 -9.35 7.68 -14.00
C ALA A 59 -8.37 8.56 -14.78
N ASP A 60 -8.69 8.85 -16.04
CA ASP A 60 -7.91 9.76 -16.89
C ASP A 60 -8.15 11.24 -16.49
N THR A 61 -9.20 11.51 -15.72
CA THR A 61 -9.53 12.77 -15.07
C THR A 61 -9.67 12.56 -13.56
N PRO A 62 -9.30 13.52 -12.69
CA PRO A 62 -9.52 13.39 -11.25
C PRO A 62 -10.99 13.04 -10.96
N ILE A 63 -11.25 11.99 -10.18
CA ILE A 63 -12.62 11.67 -9.75
C ILE A 63 -12.98 12.67 -8.67
N GLU A 64 -13.62 13.77 -9.07
CA GLU A 64 -14.06 14.83 -8.15
C GLU A 64 -15.12 14.33 -7.14
N GLU A 65 -15.77 13.20 -7.41
CA GLU A 65 -16.92 12.69 -6.63
C GLU A 65 -16.57 11.56 -5.66
N PHE A 66 -15.28 11.34 -5.35
CA PHE A 66 -14.89 10.35 -4.33
C PHE A 66 -14.97 10.95 -2.93
N THR A 67 -15.85 10.41 -2.10
CA THR A 67 -15.89 10.70 -0.65
C THR A 67 -15.23 9.54 0.11
N PRO A 68 -14.02 9.73 0.67
CA PRO A 68 -13.35 8.69 1.45
C PRO A 68 -14.19 8.27 2.66
N THR A 69 -14.25 6.97 2.92
CA THR A 69 -14.87 6.44 4.14
C THR A 69 -13.84 5.67 4.96
N PRO A 70 -14.05 5.47 6.28
CA PRO A 70 -13.14 4.65 7.08
C PRO A 70 -12.94 3.23 6.53
N ALA A 71 -13.95 2.65 5.89
CA ALA A 71 -13.89 1.30 5.29
C ALA A 71 -13.36 1.31 3.85
N PHE A 72 -13.34 2.46 3.19
CA PHE A 72 -12.87 2.61 1.81
C PHE A 72 -12.18 3.99 1.68
N PRO A 73 -10.93 4.11 2.14
CA PRO A 73 -10.26 5.40 2.29
C PRO A 73 -9.64 5.93 0.98
N ALA A 74 -9.41 5.06 -0.01
CA ALA A 74 -8.88 5.47 -1.31
C ALA A 74 -9.37 4.56 -2.44
N LEU A 75 -9.14 5.00 -3.68
CA LEU A 75 -9.55 4.28 -4.88
C LEU A 75 -8.57 3.18 -5.31
N GLN A 76 -7.35 3.19 -4.75
CA GLN A 76 -6.28 2.27 -5.06
C GLN A 76 -5.88 1.50 -3.81
N TYR A 77 -5.67 0.19 -3.95
CA TYR A 77 -5.25 -0.69 -2.87
C TYR A 77 -4.37 -1.83 -3.39
N LEU A 78 -3.64 -2.47 -2.48
CA LEU A 78 -2.82 -3.64 -2.76
C LEU A 78 -3.70 -4.88 -2.85
N GLU A 79 -3.90 -5.42 -4.05
CA GLU A 79 -4.63 -6.67 -4.27
C GLU A 79 -3.81 -7.88 -3.80
N SER A 80 -2.49 -7.82 -3.96
CA SER A 80 -1.57 -8.80 -3.40
C SER A 80 -0.21 -8.16 -3.10
N VAL A 81 0.51 -8.73 -2.14
CA VAL A 81 1.90 -8.41 -1.83
C VAL A 81 2.69 -9.70 -1.81
N ASP A 82 3.80 -9.74 -2.52
CA ASP A 82 4.67 -10.91 -2.60
C ASP A 82 5.40 -11.09 -1.26
N GLU A 83 5.20 -12.25 -0.62
CA GLU A 83 5.90 -12.57 0.64
C GLU A 83 7.41 -12.53 0.44
N GLY A 84 8.10 -11.76 1.29
CA GLY A 84 9.55 -11.57 1.20
C GLY A 84 10.02 -10.58 0.13
N GLY A 85 9.13 -10.02 -0.70
CA GLY A 85 9.45 -8.96 -1.66
C GLY A 85 9.71 -7.60 -0.99
N VAL A 86 10.15 -6.61 -1.79
CA VAL A 86 10.52 -5.26 -1.31
C VAL A 86 9.39 -4.60 -0.51
N ALA A 87 8.17 -4.63 -1.02
CA ALA A 87 6.98 -4.11 -0.34
C ALA A 87 6.67 -4.84 0.96
N TRP A 88 6.73 -6.18 0.97
CA TRP A 88 6.52 -6.97 2.18
C TRP A 88 7.55 -6.66 3.27
N GLN A 89 8.81 -6.49 2.89
CA GLN A 89 9.91 -6.16 3.81
C GLN A 89 9.80 -4.74 4.36
N ALA A 90 9.32 -3.79 3.55
CA ALA A 90 8.93 -2.47 4.02
C ALA A 90 7.66 -2.51 4.89
N GLY A 91 6.99 -3.66 4.95
CA GLY A 91 5.87 -4.01 5.82
C GLY A 91 4.50 -3.75 5.20
N LEU A 92 4.40 -3.56 3.89
CA LEU A 92 3.12 -3.46 3.19
C LEU A 92 2.41 -4.81 3.19
N ARG A 93 1.09 -4.80 3.23
CA ARG A 93 0.26 -6.00 3.26
C ARG A 93 -0.91 -5.90 2.30
N THR A 94 -1.42 -7.05 1.88
CA THR A 94 -2.62 -7.15 1.06
C THR A 94 -3.79 -6.44 1.75
N GLY A 95 -4.50 -5.58 1.00
CA GLY A 95 -5.61 -4.77 1.51
C GLY A 95 -5.22 -3.37 1.97
N ASP A 96 -3.94 -3.01 1.98
CA ASP A 96 -3.50 -1.64 2.25
C ASP A 96 -3.97 -0.70 1.12
N PHE A 97 -4.58 0.42 1.48
CA PHE A 97 -4.99 1.45 0.52
C PHE A 97 -3.85 2.44 0.27
N LEU A 98 -3.65 2.86 -0.98
CA LEU A 98 -2.69 3.91 -1.32
C LEU A 98 -3.31 5.29 -1.11
N ILE A 99 -2.66 6.11 -0.29
CA ILE A 99 -3.08 7.47 0.03
C ILE A 99 -2.24 8.49 -0.75
N GLU A 100 -0.92 8.28 -0.81
CA GLU A 100 0.04 9.18 -1.45
C GLU A 100 1.25 8.38 -1.98
N VAL A 101 1.85 8.84 -3.10
CA VAL A 101 2.97 8.20 -3.84
C VAL A 101 3.97 9.24 -4.33
#